data_AF-A0A0R2Y015-F1
#
_entry.id   AF-A0A0R2Y015-F1
#
_cell.length_a   1.000
_cell.length_b   1.000
_cell.length_c   1.000
_cell.angle_alpha   90.00
_cell.angle_beta   90.00
_cell.angle_gamma   90.00
#
_symmetry.space_group_name_H-M   'P 1'
#
loop_
_entity.id
_entity.type
_entity.pdbx_description
1 polymer ?
#
loop_
_entity_poly.entity_id
_entity_poly.type
_entity_poly.pdbx_seq_one_letter_code
_entity_poly.pdbx_strand_id
1 'polypeptide(L)'
;METRTIAIREETPLKLRLSILFFSIALSAEVQAAPTPETKAVFEHAMLLADDIQQRVDQLIDKEQQGKIDKFTMSQSIQEATKGLEAYEDELRKASAGGHGVATYLLANLDDGRAATLLDGHEAMHAKACALYQSASDQGLIAGAVIVLRNCDEAFQRYKFDDPELLRKHSQLARALEQPDRYSDYYPLPARGSYCFKDSQLPEVNHQQPLTTMRDIHQPVALSLEQFRADGYYLLALKGDSVNPKVRAYLKQVQMLAPDCLDPSHLQSLFEKMERKRH
;
A
#
# COMPACT_ATOMS: atom_id res chain seq x y z
N MET A 1 -35.36 -80.74 -17.03
CA MET A 1 -36.10 -79.50 -16.69
C MET A 1 -35.26 -78.75 -15.68
N GLU A 2 -34.49 -77.77 -16.15
CA GLU A 2 -33.81 -76.80 -15.28
C GLU A 2 -34.04 -75.42 -15.90
N THR A 3 -34.90 -74.65 -15.24
CA THR A 3 -35.26 -73.29 -15.60
C THR A 3 -34.21 -72.35 -15.01
N ARG A 4 -33.39 -71.72 -15.86
CA ARG A 4 -32.47 -70.66 -15.44
C ARG A 4 -33.09 -69.30 -15.70
N THR A 5 -33.51 -68.67 -14.61
CA THR A 5 -33.92 -67.27 -14.51
C THR A 5 -32.72 -66.36 -14.77
N ILE A 6 -32.77 -65.54 -15.82
CA ILE A 6 -31.77 -64.49 -16.08
C ILE A 6 -32.25 -63.22 -15.36
N ALA A 7 -31.46 -62.76 -14.39
CA ALA A 7 -31.64 -61.49 -13.72
C ALA A 7 -31.29 -60.34 -14.68
N ILE A 8 -32.23 -59.41 -14.86
CA ILE A 8 -32.02 -58.15 -15.57
C ILE A 8 -31.21 -57.24 -14.65
N ARG A 9 -29.97 -56.92 -15.04
CA ARG A 9 -29.11 -55.96 -14.35
C ARG A 9 -29.46 -54.57 -14.89
N GLU A 10 -30.09 -53.73 -14.07
CA GLU A 10 -30.28 -52.31 -14.34
C GLU A 10 -28.91 -51.61 -14.39
N GLU A 11 -28.42 -51.30 -15.58
CA GLU A 11 -27.37 -50.30 -15.77
C GLU A 11 -28.02 -48.91 -15.84
N THR A 12 -28.09 -48.22 -14.71
CA THR A 12 -28.30 -46.77 -14.70
C THR A 12 -26.96 -46.04 -14.54
N PRO A 13 -26.82 -44.86 -15.17
CA PRO A 13 -25.64 -44.58 -15.96
C PRO A 13 -24.57 -43.80 -15.21
N LEU A 14 -23.32 -44.26 -15.32
CA LEU A 14 -22.09 -43.57 -14.93
C LEU A 14 -22.01 -42.12 -15.46
N LYS A 15 -22.77 -41.81 -16.53
CA LYS A 15 -22.87 -40.47 -17.14
C LYS A 15 -23.50 -39.41 -16.22
N LEU A 16 -24.42 -39.78 -15.32
CA LEU A 16 -25.08 -38.77 -14.46
C LEU A 16 -24.18 -38.26 -13.34
N ARG A 17 -23.24 -39.09 -12.86
CA ARG A 17 -22.27 -38.71 -11.81
C ARG A 17 -21.09 -37.91 -12.35
N LEU A 18 -20.73 -38.09 -13.62
CA LEU A 18 -19.67 -37.29 -14.25
C LEU A 18 -20.11 -35.83 -14.47
N SER A 19 -21.38 -35.60 -14.81
CA SER A 19 -21.91 -34.24 -15.06
C SER A 19 -21.97 -33.37 -13.80
N ILE A 20 -22.12 -33.96 -12.61
CA ILE A 20 -22.11 -33.22 -11.33
C ILE A 20 -20.68 -32.81 -10.96
N LEU A 21 -19.68 -33.62 -11.31
CA LEU A 21 -18.27 -33.33 -11.04
C LEU A 21 -17.69 -32.21 -11.92
N PHE A 22 -18.21 -32.00 -13.14
CA PHE A 22 -17.77 -30.87 -13.98
C PHE A 22 -18.38 -29.52 -13.60
N PHE A 23 -19.49 -29.49 -12.85
CA PHE A 23 -20.08 -28.24 -12.35
C PHE A 23 -19.42 -27.73 -11.05
N SER A 24 -18.56 -28.52 -10.41
CA SER A 24 -17.89 -28.15 -9.14
C SER A 24 -16.45 -27.63 -9.31
N ILE A 25 -15.93 -27.53 -10.54
CA ILE A 25 -14.58 -26.96 -10.82
C ILE A 25 -14.66 -25.48 -11.26
N ALA A 26 -15.78 -24.81 -10.99
CA ALA A 26 -15.82 -23.34 -10.92
C ALA A 26 -15.50 -22.85 -9.51
N LEU A 27 -14.63 -23.58 -8.79
CA LEU A 27 -14.06 -23.16 -7.51
C LEU A 27 -13.03 -22.06 -7.79
N SER A 28 -13.51 -20.82 -7.76
CA SER A 28 -12.86 -19.68 -7.12
C SER A 28 -11.34 -19.62 -7.25
N ALA A 29 -10.82 -19.50 -8.47
CA ALA A 29 -9.76 -18.52 -8.63
C ALA A 29 -10.48 -17.18 -8.46
N GLU A 30 -10.36 -16.55 -7.29
CA GLU A 30 -10.62 -15.12 -7.18
C GLU A 30 -9.60 -14.40 -8.06
N VAL A 31 -9.84 -14.43 -9.37
CA VAL A 31 -9.38 -13.36 -10.24
C VAL A 31 -10.11 -12.17 -9.67
N GLN A 32 -9.47 -11.36 -8.79
CA GLN A 32 -10.00 -10.06 -8.43
C GLN A 32 -10.33 -9.37 -9.75
N ALA A 33 -11.62 -9.29 -10.05
CA ALA A 33 -12.10 -8.71 -11.28
C ALA A 33 -11.59 -7.27 -11.31
N ALA A 34 -11.19 -6.80 -12.49
CA ALA A 34 -10.85 -5.39 -12.64
C ALA A 34 -12.01 -4.52 -12.14
N PRO A 35 -11.74 -3.36 -11.51
CA PRO A 35 -12.79 -2.48 -11.03
C PRO A 35 -13.80 -2.16 -12.13
N THR A 36 -15.10 -2.16 -11.79
CA THR A 36 -16.15 -1.83 -12.75
C THR A 36 -16.03 -0.38 -13.23
N PRO A 37 -16.60 -0.02 -14.39
CA PRO A 37 -16.62 1.37 -14.85
C PRO A 37 -17.23 2.32 -13.82
N GLU A 38 -18.28 1.90 -13.12
CA GLU A 38 -18.93 2.70 -12.07
C GLU A 38 -17.98 2.92 -10.89
N THR A 39 -17.25 1.88 -10.50
CA THR A 39 -16.24 1.97 -9.43
C THR A 39 -15.11 2.94 -9.82
N LYS A 40 -14.67 2.91 -11.07
CA LYS A 40 -13.67 3.85 -11.60
C LYS A 40 -14.19 5.29 -11.61
N ALA A 41 -15.42 5.52 -12.03
CA ALA A 41 -16.03 6.85 -12.02
C ALA A 41 -16.14 7.43 -10.61
N VAL A 42 -16.50 6.61 -9.61
CA VAL A 42 -16.49 7.01 -8.20
C VAL A 42 -15.08 7.38 -7.73
N PHE A 43 -14.06 6.59 -8.13
CA PHE A 43 -12.67 6.92 -7.82
C PHE A 43 -12.20 8.22 -8.49
N GLU A 44 -12.52 8.42 -9.77
CA GLU A 44 -12.19 9.66 -10.50
C GLU A 44 -12.83 10.88 -9.85
N HIS A 45 -14.08 10.76 -9.39
CA HIS A 45 -14.73 11.80 -8.62
C HIS A 45 -14.02 12.07 -7.28
N ALA A 46 -13.56 11.03 -6.57
CA ALA A 46 -12.73 11.20 -5.38
C ALA A 46 -11.45 12.00 -5.70
N MET A 47 -10.80 11.77 -6.85
CA MET A 47 -9.60 12.51 -7.23
C MET A 47 -9.88 13.99 -7.51
N LEU A 48 -11.01 14.31 -8.15
CA LEU A 48 -11.43 15.70 -8.34
C LEU A 48 -11.68 16.43 -7.00
N LEU A 49 -12.24 15.73 -6.01
CA LEU A 49 -12.40 16.27 -4.65
C LEU A 49 -11.04 16.50 -3.97
N ALA A 50 -10.09 15.56 -4.14
CA ALA A 50 -8.74 15.71 -3.61
C ALA A 50 -8.02 16.92 -4.21
N ASP A 51 -8.16 17.15 -5.52
CA ASP A 51 -7.56 18.30 -6.21
C ASP A 51 -8.13 19.64 -5.70
N ASP A 52 -9.45 19.75 -5.50
CA ASP A 52 -10.08 20.96 -4.93
C ASP A 52 -9.60 21.22 -3.50
N ILE A 53 -9.49 20.17 -2.67
CA ILE A 53 -8.94 20.29 -1.31
C ILE A 53 -7.49 20.78 -1.35
N GLN A 54 -6.65 20.16 -2.19
CA GLN A 54 -5.24 20.51 -2.31
C GLN A 54 -5.07 21.98 -2.76
N GLN A 55 -5.81 22.40 -3.79
CA GLN A 55 -5.76 23.78 -4.28
C GLN A 55 -6.15 24.80 -3.19
N ARG A 56 -7.14 24.48 -2.36
CA ARG A 56 -7.55 25.35 -1.23
C ARG A 56 -6.47 25.42 -0.14
N VAL A 57 -5.87 24.27 0.20
CA VAL A 57 -4.78 24.21 1.19
C VAL A 57 -3.58 25.02 0.70
N ASP A 58 -3.19 24.89 -0.56
CA ASP A 58 -2.07 25.64 -1.14
C ASP A 58 -2.33 27.15 -1.12
N GLN A 59 -3.54 27.58 -1.49
CA GLN A 59 -3.92 28.99 -1.40
C GLN A 59 -3.87 29.53 0.04
N LEU A 60 -4.19 28.69 1.04
CA LEU A 60 -4.13 29.07 2.44
C LEU A 60 -2.68 29.21 2.92
N ILE A 61 -1.81 28.27 2.52
CA ILE A 61 -0.39 28.30 2.82
C ILE A 61 0.27 29.53 2.16
N ASP A 62 -0.06 29.83 0.91
CA ASP A 62 0.44 31.03 0.21
C ASP A 62 0.06 32.32 0.94
N LYS A 63 -1.17 32.41 1.47
CA LYS A 63 -1.62 33.55 2.28
C LYS A 63 -0.86 33.65 3.60
N GLU A 64 -0.61 32.52 4.26
CA GLU A 64 0.20 32.46 5.49
C GLU A 64 1.62 32.97 5.23
N GLN A 65 2.27 32.47 4.18
CA GLN A 65 3.63 32.87 3.81
C GLN A 65 3.74 34.36 3.46
N GLN A 66 2.68 34.95 2.93
CA GLN A 66 2.59 36.39 2.68
C GLN A 66 2.24 37.23 3.92
N GLY A 67 2.00 36.60 5.08
CA GLY A 67 1.54 37.28 6.30
C GLY A 67 0.11 37.83 6.19
N LYS A 68 -0.70 37.31 5.25
CA LYS A 68 -2.05 37.81 4.91
C LYS A 68 -3.17 36.88 5.40
N ILE A 69 -2.89 36.04 6.40
CA ILE A 69 -3.88 35.14 6.97
C ILE A 69 -4.43 35.73 8.27
N ASP A 70 -5.71 36.07 8.29
CA ASP A 70 -6.41 36.38 9.53
C ASP A 70 -7.05 35.10 10.11
N LYS A 71 -7.31 35.12 11.42
CA LYS A 71 -7.81 33.95 12.16
C LYS A 71 -9.19 33.48 11.67
N PHE A 72 -10.04 34.39 11.20
CA PHE A 72 -11.37 34.03 10.70
C PHE A 72 -11.27 33.30 9.37
N THR A 73 -10.50 33.84 8.41
CA THR A 73 -10.22 33.17 7.14
C THR A 73 -9.60 31.80 7.35
N MET A 74 -8.64 31.67 8.27
CA MET A 74 -8.04 30.39 8.62
C MET A 74 -9.07 29.38 9.14
N SER A 75 -9.92 29.79 10.09
CA SER A 75 -10.94 28.90 10.66
C SER A 75 -11.96 28.44 9.63
N GLN A 76 -12.38 29.33 8.71
CA GLN A 76 -13.32 29.00 7.65
C GLN A 76 -12.70 28.02 6.65
N SER A 77 -11.46 28.27 6.20
CA SER A 77 -10.76 27.38 5.28
C SER A 77 -10.53 25.99 5.88
N ILE A 78 -10.20 25.90 7.18
CA ILE A 78 -10.11 24.61 7.88
C ILE A 78 -11.46 23.88 7.87
N GLN A 79 -12.56 24.58 8.16
CA GLN A 79 -13.88 23.94 8.17
C GLN A 79 -14.30 23.45 6.78
N GLU A 80 -14.03 24.22 5.73
CA GLU A 80 -14.30 23.82 4.35
C GLU A 80 -13.43 22.63 3.92
N ALA A 81 -12.13 22.65 4.24
CA ALA A 81 -11.23 21.54 3.97
C ALA A 81 -11.66 20.25 4.69
N THR A 82 -12.12 20.35 5.95
CA THR A 82 -12.66 19.20 6.69
C THR A 82 -13.89 18.59 5.99
N LYS A 83 -14.84 19.42 5.54
CA LYS A 83 -16.02 18.94 4.80
C LYS A 83 -15.64 18.29 3.47
N GLY A 84 -14.69 18.89 2.75
CA GLY A 84 -14.14 18.30 1.52
C GLY A 84 -13.51 16.93 1.80
N LEU A 85 -12.73 16.84 2.88
CA LEU A 85 -12.06 15.60 3.27
C LEU A 85 -13.05 14.48 3.64
N GLU A 86 -14.16 14.81 4.30
CA GLU A 86 -15.24 13.85 4.58
C GLU A 86 -15.87 13.30 3.28
N ALA A 87 -16.19 14.18 2.32
CA ALA A 87 -16.74 13.76 1.03
C ALA A 87 -15.74 12.92 0.22
N TYR A 88 -14.47 13.33 0.20
CA TYR A 88 -13.38 12.58 -0.43
C TYR A 88 -13.25 11.17 0.17
N GLU A 89 -13.23 11.07 1.50
CA GLU A 89 -13.14 9.79 2.20
C GLU A 89 -14.33 8.88 1.88
N ASP A 90 -15.54 9.43 1.83
CA ASP A 90 -16.74 8.66 1.50
C ASP A 90 -16.71 8.11 0.06
N GLU A 91 -16.22 8.88 -0.91
CA GLU A 91 -16.02 8.39 -2.28
C GLU A 91 -14.92 7.31 -2.34
N LEU A 92 -13.81 7.49 -1.62
CA LEU A 92 -12.78 6.45 -1.49
C LEU A 92 -13.34 5.15 -0.88
N ARG A 93 -14.18 5.24 0.16
CA ARG A 93 -14.83 4.07 0.77
C ARG A 93 -15.72 3.35 -0.23
N LYS A 94 -16.51 4.08 -1.02
CA LYS A 94 -17.35 3.49 -2.08
C LYS A 94 -16.51 2.80 -3.14
N ALA A 95 -15.47 3.45 -3.66
CA ALA A 95 -14.57 2.88 -4.67
C ALA A 95 -13.79 1.67 -4.11
N SER A 96 -13.33 1.74 -2.87
CA SER A 96 -12.67 0.63 -2.16
C SER A 96 -13.61 -0.57 -1.99
N ALA A 97 -14.87 -0.34 -1.60
CA ALA A 97 -15.89 -1.39 -1.51
C ALA A 97 -16.21 -2.02 -2.88
N GLY A 98 -16.09 -1.24 -3.96
CA GLY A 98 -16.15 -1.72 -5.35
C GLY A 98 -14.87 -2.42 -5.86
N GLY A 99 -13.83 -2.55 -5.02
CA GLY A 99 -12.61 -3.28 -5.33
C GLY A 99 -11.49 -2.46 -5.98
N HIS A 100 -11.55 -1.12 -5.95
CA HIS A 100 -10.51 -0.27 -6.51
C HIS A 100 -9.28 -0.17 -5.61
N GLY A 101 -8.18 -0.85 -5.97
CA GLY A 101 -7.01 -0.98 -5.10
C GLY A 101 -6.28 0.32 -4.77
N VAL A 102 -6.26 1.29 -5.69
CA VAL A 102 -5.72 2.62 -5.37
C VAL A 102 -6.63 3.37 -4.39
N ALA A 103 -7.95 3.19 -4.48
CA ALA A 103 -8.87 3.84 -3.54
C ALA A 103 -8.70 3.26 -2.14
N THR A 104 -8.57 1.93 -2.05
CA THR A 104 -8.26 1.22 -0.81
C THR A 104 -6.94 1.69 -0.20
N TYR A 105 -5.90 1.89 -1.02
CA TYR A 105 -4.61 2.41 -0.58
C TYR A 105 -4.66 3.86 -0.08
N LEU A 106 -5.36 4.74 -0.78
CA LEU A 106 -5.50 6.14 -0.36
C LEU A 106 -6.35 6.26 0.91
N LEU A 107 -7.37 5.43 1.06
CA LEU A 107 -8.16 5.34 2.29
C LEU A 107 -7.29 4.88 3.47
N ALA A 108 -6.40 3.90 3.26
CA ALA A 108 -5.44 3.47 4.27
C ALA A 108 -4.50 4.61 4.69
N ASN A 109 -4.02 5.43 3.74
CA ASN A 109 -3.19 6.60 4.03
C ASN A 109 -3.91 7.66 4.88
N LEU A 110 -5.22 7.88 4.65
CA LEU A 110 -6.03 8.77 5.47
C LEU A 110 -6.16 8.26 6.91
N ASP A 111 -6.50 6.98 7.07
CA ASP A 111 -6.67 6.36 8.40
C ASP A 111 -5.34 6.37 9.19
N ASP A 112 -4.23 6.01 8.55
CA ASP A 112 -2.89 6.03 9.17
C ASP A 112 -2.42 7.47 9.46
N GLY A 113 -2.84 8.44 8.65
CA GLY A 113 -2.63 9.87 8.90
C GLY A 113 -3.32 10.37 10.14
N ARG A 114 -4.58 10.00 10.34
CA ARG A 114 -5.32 10.33 11.54
C ARG A 114 -4.72 9.65 12.77
N ALA A 115 -4.36 8.38 12.67
CA ALA A 115 -3.71 7.64 13.74
C ALA A 115 -2.43 8.33 14.25
N ALA A 116 -1.62 8.90 13.35
CA ALA A 116 -0.40 9.62 13.73
C ALA A 116 -0.65 10.95 14.47
N THR A 117 -1.87 11.49 14.41
CA THR A 117 -2.23 12.80 15.00
C THR A 117 -3.13 12.68 16.24
N LEU A 118 -3.81 11.55 16.43
CA LEU A 118 -4.71 11.30 17.56
C LEU A 118 -3.96 10.50 18.64
N LEU A 119 -3.89 11.05 19.86
CA LEU A 119 -3.21 10.41 20.99
C LEU A 119 -3.95 9.16 21.50
N ASP A 120 -5.28 9.13 21.38
CA ASP A 120 -6.11 8.00 21.79
C ASP A 120 -6.55 7.16 20.57
N GLY A 121 -6.46 5.84 20.69
CA GLY A 121 -6.94 4.89 19.66
C GLY A 121 -5.98 4.63 18.49
N HIS A 122 -4.74 5.10 18.57
CA HIS A 122 -3.71 4.90 17.55
C HIS A 122 -3.58 3.45 17.08
N GLU A 123 -3.45 2.48 18.00
CA GLU A 123 -3.26 1.06 17.68
C GLU A 123 -4.43 0.50 16.87
N ALA A 124 -5.67 0.80 17.25
CA ALA A 124 -6.85 0.33 16.54
C ALA A 124 -6.98 0.95 15.13
N MET A 125 -6.66 2.24 15.00
CA MET A 125 -6.66 2.91 13.69
C MET A 125 -5.53 2.41 12.79
N HIS A 126 -4.35 2.20 13.34
CA HIS A 126 -3.21 1.65 12.62
C HIS A 126 -3.50 0.23 12.13
N ALA A 127 -4.09 -0.64 12.97
CA ALA A 127 -4.53 -1.97 12.57
C ALA A 127 -5.55 -1.94 11.42
N LYS A 128 -6.52 -0.99 11.47
CA LYS A 128 -7.49 -0.78 10.39
C LYS A 128 -6.81 -0.34 9.09
N ALA A 129 -5.88 0.61 9.16
CA ALA A 129 -5.09 1.05 8.01
C ALA A 129 -4.28 -0.11 7.42
N CYS A 130 -3.66 -0.94 8.26
CA CYS A 130 -2.91 -2.12 7.84
C CYS A 130 -3.76 -3.18 7.14
N ALA A 131 -5.00 -3.39 7.58
CA ALA A 131 -5.94 -4.25 6.86
C ALA A 131 -6.27 -3.70 5.46
N LEU A 132 -6.43 -2.38 5.32
CA LEU A 132 -6.65 -1.75 4.02
C LEU A 132 -5.41 -1.83 3.11
N TYR A 133 -4.19 -1.59 3.64
CA TYR A 133 -2.96 -1.77 2.87
C TYR A 133 -2.78 -3.23 2.38
N GLN A 134 -3.10 -4.20 3.24
CA GLN A 134 -3.12 -5.62 2.87
C GLN A 134 -4.12 -5.88 1.75
N SER A 135 -5.34 -5.34 1.85
CA SER A 135 -6.35 -5.47 0.79
C SER A 135 -5.91 -4.85 -0.54
N ALA A 136 -5.30 -3.65 -0.52
CA ALA A 136 -4.74 -3.04 -1.71
C ALA A 136 -3.61 -3.88 -2.34
N SER A 137 -2.75 -4.48 -1.49
CA SER A 137 -1.73 -5.42 -1.95
C SER A 137 -2.35 -6.66 -2.61
N ASP A 138 -3.40 -7.22 -2.02
CA ASP A 138 -4.07 -8.42 -2.53
C ASP A 138 -4.78 -8.12 -3.87
N GLN A 139 -5.25 -6.88 -4.05
CA GLN A 139 -5.79 -6.37 -5.32
C GLN A 139 -4.73 -6.10 -6.40
N GLY A 140 -3.44 -6.27 -6.09
CA GLY A 140 -2.33 -6.20 -7.04
C GLY A 140 -1.61 -4.85 -7.12
N LEU A 141 -1.75 -3.99 -6.11
CA LEU A 141 -1.01 -2.73 -6.01
C LEU A 141 0.32 -2.92 -5.26
N ILE A 142 1.45 -2.61 -5.91
CA ILE A 142 2.79 -2.72 -5.30
C ILE A 142 2.94 -1.76 -4.11
N ALA A 143 2.45 -0.53 -4.22
CA ALA A 143 2.47 0.43 -3.12
C ALA A 143 1.84 -0.13 -1.83
N GLY A 144 0.75 -0.90 -1.94
CA GLY A 144 0.15 -1.60 -0.81
C GLY A 144 1.12 -2.61 -0.17
N ALA A 145 1.73 -3.47 -0.98
CA ALA A 145 2.68 -4.49 -0.51
C ALA A 145 3.90 -3.86 0.20
N VAL A 146 4.40 -2.75 -0.32
CA VAL A 146 5.53 -1.99 0.26
C VAL A 146 5.16 -1.50 1.66
N ILE A 147 3.99 -0.86 1.81
CA ILE A 147 3.58 -0.31 3.11
C ILE A 147 3.24 -1.41 4.12
N VAL A 148 2.64 -2.52 3.69
CA VAL A 148 2.39 -3.69 4.57
C VAL A 148 3.68 -4.18 5.23
N LEU A 149 4.76 -4.36 4.45
CA LEU A 149 6.02 -4.83 5.01
C LEU A 149 6.71 -3.74 5.85
N ARG A 150 6.55 -2.46 5.49
CA ARG A 150 7.20 -1.34 6.18
C ARG A 150 6.56 -1.05 7.54
N ASN A 151 5.27 -0.75 7.53
CA ASN A 151 4.58 -0.13 8.66
C ASN A 151 3.76 -1.15 9.46
N CYS A 152 3.26 -2.20 8.82
CA CYS A 152 2.31 -3.14 9.44
C CYS A 152 2.98 -4.40 10.01
N ASP A 153 4.30 -4.47 9.99
CA ASP A 153 5.06 -5.57 10.54
C ASP A 153 5.70 -5.19 11.89
N GLU A 154 5.23 -5.81 12.96
CA GLU A 154 5.77 -5.60 14.31
C GLU A 154 6.91 -6.57 14.65
N ALA A 155 7.03 -7.70 13.93
CA ALA A 155 7.99 -8.74 14.26
C ALA A 155 9.44 -8.29 14.06
N PHE A 156 9.72 -7.55 12.98
CA PHE A 156 11.05 -6.97 12.74
C PHE A 156 11.47 -6.01 13.84
N GLN A 157 10.56 -5.18 14.35
CA GLN A 157 10.84 -4.27 15.48
C GLN A 157 11.17 -5.02 16.77
N ARG A 158 10.66 -6.24 16.91
CA ARG A 158 10.94 -7.15 18.04
C ARG A 158 12.11 -8.11 17.78
N TYR A 159 12.87 -7.91 16.68
CA TYR A 159 13.99 -8.75 16.26
C TYR A 159 13.64 -10.25 16.05
N LYS A 160 12.37 -10.54 15.70
CA LYS A 160 11.88 -11.90 15.41
C LYS A 160 11.94 -12.18 13.91
N PHE A 161 13.13 -12.46 13.39
CA PHE A 161 13.37 -12.60 11.96
C PHE A 161 12.80 -13.90 11.34
N ASP A 162 12.49 -14.88 12.17
CA ASP A 162 11.87 -16.16 11.81
C ASP A 162 10.35 -16.17 12.00
N ASP A 163 9.76 -15.02 12.33
CA ASP A 163 8.31 -14.89 12.50
C ASP A 163 7.56 -15.23 11.19
N PRO A 164 6.58 -16.17 11.23
CA PRO A 164 5.87 -16.59 10.03
C PRO A 164 5.13 -15.46 9.31
N GLU A 165 4.66 -14.45 10.04
CA GLU A 165 3.95 -13.32 9.46
C GLU A 165 4.91 -12.38 8.73
N LEU A 166 6.08 -12.10 9.30
CA LEU A 166 7.15 -11.38 8.63
C LEU A 166 7.56 -12.09 7.33
N LEU A 167 7.82 -13.40 7.40
CA LEU A 167 8.21 -14.19 6.22
C LEU A 167 7.12 -14.21 5.15
N ARG A 168 5.83 -14.23 5.54
CA ARG A 168 4.69 -14.11 4.63
C ARG A 168 4.67 -12.75 3.92
N LYS A 169 4.81 -11.64 4.67
CA LYS A 169 4.82 -10.27 4.11
C LYS A 169 6.03 -10.04 3.22
N HIS A 170 7.21 -10.54 3.60
CA HIS A 170 8.42 -10.51 2.79
C HIS A 170 8.21 -11.23 1.46
N SER A 171 7.69 -12.45 1.50
CA SER A 171 7.37 -13.23 0.29
C SER A 171 6.28 -12.57 -0.57
N GLN A 172 5.30 -11.91 0.05
CA GLN A 172 4.27 -11.16 -0.68
C GLN A 172 4.87 -10.00 -1.46
N LEU A 173 5.69 -9.16 -0.82
CA LEU A 173 6.35 -8.06 -1.50
C LEU A 173 7.30 -8.55 -2.60
N ALA A 174 8.09 -9.59 -2.35
CA ALA A 174 8.97 -10.16 -3.38
C ALA A 174 8.19 -10.58 -4.64
N ARG A 175 7.05 -11.26 -4.47
CA ARG A 175 6.18 -11.63 -5.60
C ARG A 175 5.56 -10.42 -6.29
N ALA A 176 5.12 -9.41 -5.54
CA ALA A 176 4.52 -8.21 -6.11
C ALA A 176 5.51 -7.44 -6.99
N LEU A 177 6.78 -7.36 -6.58
CA LEU A 177 7.85 -6.71 -7.36
C LEU A 177 8.22 -7.45 -8.65
N GLU A 178 7.98 -8.75 -8.73
CA GLU A 178 8.22 -9.57 -9.93
C GLU A 178 7.09 -9.49 -10.95
N GLN A 179 5.94 -8.90 -10.58
CA GLN A 179 4.75 -8.81 -11.43
C GLN A 179 4.52 -7.38 -11.95
N PRO A 180 3.85 -7.23 -13.10
CA PRO A 180 3.29 -5.94 -13.50
C PRO A 180 2.30 -5.43 -12.45
N ASP A 181 2.40 -4.15 -12.10
CA ASP A 181 1.42 -3.51 -11.22
C ASP A 181 0.12 -3.27 -12.00
N ARG A 182 -1.01 -3.77 -11.47
CA ARG A 182 -2.32 -3.64 -12.12
C ARG A 182 -2.81 -2.20 -12.21
N TYR A 183 -2.24 -1.31 -11.40
CA TYR A 183 -2.60 0.09 -11.26
C TYR A 183 -1.46 1.02 -11.69
N SER A 184 -0.56 0.56 -12.58
CA SER A 184 0.59 1.35 -13.04
C SER A 184 0.24 2.75 -13.56
N ASP A 185 -0.93 2.94 -14.17
CA ASP A 185 -1.40 4.24 -14.68
C ASP A 185 -1.78 5.25 -13.60
N TYR A 186 -1.92 4.83 -12.33
CA TYR A 186 -2.34 5.68 -11.22
C TYR A 186 -1.16 6.25 -10.41
N TYR A 187 0.07 5.92 -10.78
CA TYR A 187 1.25 6.53 -10.16
C TYR A 187 1.48 7.95 -10.72
N PRO A 188 2.06 8.87 -9.93
CA PRO A 188 2.68 8.65 -8.63
C PRO A 188 1.67 8.53 -7.47
N LEU A 189 2.03 7.76 -6.44
CA LEU A 189 1.21 7.56 -5.25
C LEU A 189 1.91 8.10 -3.99
N PRO A 190 1.16 8.56 -2.98
CA PRO A 190 1.74 9.08 -1.75
C PRO A 190 2.40 7.95 -0.96
N ALA A 191 3.68 8.11 -0.63
CA ALA A 191 4.42 7.22 0.26
C ALA A 191 4.79 7.94 1.55
N ARG A 192 4.62 7.23 2.67
CA ARG A 192 4.99 7.72 3.99
C ARG A 192 6.17 6.94 4.52
N GLY A 193 7.16 7.67 5.02
CA GLY A 193 8.34 7.10 5.65
C GLY A 193 9.21 6.27 4.72
N SER A 194 9.24 6.54 3.41
CA SER A 194 10.18 5.88 2.47
C SER A 194 11.62 6.04 2.97
N TYR A 195 12.41 4.95 2.90
CA TYR A 195 13.80 4.99 3.32
C TYR A 195 14.71 5.58 2.25
N CYS A 196 14.33 5.48 0.97
CA CYS A 196 15.12 5.99 -0.12
C CYS A 196 14.80 7.45 -0.48
N PHE A 197 13.58 7.93 -0.23
CA PHE A 197 13.08 9.16 -0.86
C PHE A 197 12.49 10.19 0.10
N LYS A 198 12.46 9.92 1.41
CA LYS A 198 12.07 10.93 2.40
C LYS A 198 13.11 10.95 3.52
N ASP A 199 13.67 12.13 3.80
CA ASP A 199 14.55 12.29 4.95
C ASP A 199 13.76 12.00 6.24
N SER A 200 14.42 11.30 7.16
CA SER A 200 13.91 11.03 8.50
C SER A 200 13.96 12.27 9.42
N GLN A 201 14.72 13.30 9.05
CA GLN A 201 14.79 14.55 9.80
C GLN A 201 13.47 15.31 9.69
N LEU A 202 12.85 15.56 10.84
CA LEU A 202 11.69 16.43 10.91
C LEU A 202 12.13 17.88 10.73
N PRO A 203 11.42 18.68 9.90
CA PRO A 203 11.66 20.11 9.80
C PRO A 203 11.54 20.79 11.18
N GLU A 204 12.34 21.85 11.41
CA GLU A 204 12.17 22.68 12.59
C GLU A 204 10.79 23.36 12.58
N VAL A 205 10.16 23.43 13.76
CA VAL A 205 8.82 24.01 13.89
C VAL A 205 8.88 25.53 13.76
N ASN A 206 8.32 26.09 12.68
CA ASN A 206 8.18 27.53 12.52
C ASN A 206 6.81 28.01 13.02
N HIS A 207 6.78 28.54 14.25
CA HIS A 207 5.56 29.07 14.86
C HIS A 207 4.94 30.28 14.13
N GLN A 208 5.69 30.97 13.26
CA GLN A 208 5.16 32.07 12.44
C GLN A 208 4.45 31.56 11.17
N GLN A 209 4.71 30.31 10.77
CA GLN A 209 4.13 29.66 9.60
C GLN A 209 3.64 28.25 9.97
N PRO A 210 2.66 28.13 10.88
CA PRO A 210 2.20 26.84 11.37
C PRO A 210 1.64 25.92 10.28
N LEU A 211 0.92 26.43 9.28
CA LEU A 211 0.36 25.62 8.20
C LEU A 211 1.45 25.09 7.27
N THR A 212 2.41 25.95 6.92
CA THR A 212 3.60 25.56 6.15
C THR A 212 4.39 24.48 6.87
N THR A 213 4.62 24.67 8.18
CA THR A 213 5.31 23.69 9.04
C THR A 213 4.57 22.35 9.06
N MET A 214 3.24 22.37 9.24
CA MET A 214 2.42 21.17 9.28
C MET A 214 2.45 20.42 7.94
N ARG A 215 2.40 21.14 6.82
CA ARG A 215 2.58 20.54 5.49
C ARG A 215 3.94 19.86 5.40
N ASP A 216 5.02 20.55 5.72
CA ASP A 216 6.37 20.01 5.53
C ASP A 216 6.63 18.76 6.40
N ILE A 217 6.05 18.70 7.60
CA ILE A 217 6.12 17.51 8.47
C ILE A 217 5.30 16.35 7.89
N HIS A 218 4.03 16.59 7.54
CA HIS A 218 3.08 15.51 7.29
C HIS A 218 2.86 15.14 5.83
N GLN A 219 3.30 15.97 4.88
CA GLN A 219 3.13 15.72 3.46
C GLN A 219 3.87 14.43 3.07
N PRO A 220 3.16 13.45 2.49
CA PRO A 220 3.81 12.26 1.93
C PRO A 220 4.62 12.65 0.70
N VAL A 221 5.66 11.88 0.40
CA VAL A 221 6.38 12.03 -0.87
C VAL A 221 5.61 11.29 -1.94
N ALA A 222 5.39 11.89 -3.11
CA ALA A 222 4.77 11.21 -4.23
C ALA A 222 5.84 10.38 -4.96
N LEU A 223 5.68 9.06 -4.96
CA LEU A 223 6.63 8.15 -5.61
C LEU A 223 6.02 7.57 -6.88
N SER A 224 6.82 7.56 -7.95
CA SER A 224 6.55 6.78 -9.15
C SER A 224 6.55 5.28 -8.86
N LEU A 225 6.05 4.48 -9.82
CA LEU A 225 6.08 3.02 -9.74
C LEU A 225 7.51 2.48 -9.56
N GLU A 226 8.49 3.03 -10.28
CA GLU A 226 9.88 2.61 -10.19
C GLU A 226 10.49 2.95 -8.83
N GLN A 227 10.15 4.12 -8.27
CA GLN A 227 10.56 4.49 -6.92
C GLN A 227 9.92 3.57 -5.86
N PHE A 228 8.64 3.21 -5.99
CA PHE A 228 8.04 2.21 -5.10
C PHE A 228 8.72 0.84 -5.22
N ARG A 229 9.14 0.44 -6.42
CA ARG A 229 9.92 -0.80 -6.61
C ARG A 229 11.27 -0.73 -5.91
N ALA A 230 12.00 0.38 -6.08
CA ALA A 230 13.27 0.61 -5.39
C ALA A 230 13.10 0.55 -3.87
N ASP A 231 12.10 1.25 -3.34
CA ASP A 231 11.78 1.28 -1.92
C ASP A 231 11.38 -0.11 -1.40
N GLY A 232 10.65 -0.90 -2.20
CA GLY A 232 10.32 -2.29 -1.91
C GLY A 232 11.54 -3.22 -1.88
N TYR A 233 12.44 -3.13 -2.86
CA TYR A 233 13.69 -3.89 -2.84
C TYR A 233 14.59 -3.51 -1.66
N TYR A 234 14.62 -2.23 -1.27
CA TYR A 234 15.32 -1.78 -0.08
C TYR A 234 14.76 -2.45 1.18
N LEU A 235 13.43 -2.51 1.33
CA LEU A 235 12.79 -3.20 2.46
C LEU A 235 13.11 -4.70 2.49
N LEU A 236 13.09 -5.38 1.34
CA LEU A 236 13.46 -6.80 1.27
C LEU A 236 14.92 -7.04 1.64
N ALA A 237 15.81 -6.10 1.30
CA ALA A 237 17.22 -6.14 1.67
C ALA A 237 17.42 -5.88 3.17
N LEU A 238 16.75 -4.85 3.71
CA LEU A 238 16.80 -4.46 5.11
C LEU A 238 16.29 -5.55 6.05
N LYS A 239 15.17 -6.17 5.69
CA LYS A 239 14.47 -7.18 6.50
C LYS A 239 14.86 -8.63 6.13
N GLY A 240 15.89 -8.80 5.31
CA GLY A 240 16.38 -10.10 4.84
C GLY A 240 17.69 -10.53 5.50
N ASP A 241 17.99 -11.83 5.43
CA ASP A 241 19.30 -12.35 5.83
C ASP A 241 20.37 -11.97 4.81
N SER A 242 21.32 -11.12 5.22
CA SER A 242 22.44 -10.63 4.41
C SER A 242 23.35 -11.74 3.83
N VAL A 243 23.36 -12.94 4.43
CA VAL A 243 24.12 -14.10 3.92
C VAL A 243 23.45 -14.66 2.66
N ASN A 244 22.13 -14.51 2.52
CA ASN A 244 21.36 -15.00 1.38
C ASN A 244 21.71 -14.22 0.09
N PRO A 245 22.13 -14.90 -1.00
CA PRO A 245 22.40 -14.26 -2.29
C PRO A 245 21.23 -13.46 -2.88
N LYS A 246 19.99 -13.85 -2.62
CA LYS A 246 18.80 -13.12 -3.10
C LYS A 246 18.70 -11.73 -2.45
N VAL A 247 19.02 -11.62 -1.17
CA VAL A 247 19.01 -10.35 -0.42
C VAL A 247 20.03 -9.37 -1.00
N ARG A 248 21.22 -9.87 -1.39
CA ARG A 248 22.22 -9.06 -2.13
C ARG A 248 21.73 -8.60 -3.50
N ALA A 249 20.96 -9.43 -4.20
CA ALA A 249 20.40 -9.06 -5.49
C ALA A 249 19.38 -7.91 -5.37
N TYR A 250 18.60 -7.86 -4.28
CA TYR A 250 17.68 -6.74 -4.05
C TYR A 250 18.41 -5.40 -3.90
N LEU A 251 19.54 -5.35 -3.19
CA LEU A 251 20.32 -4.13 -3.09
C LEU A 251 20.82 -3.63 -4.46
N LYS A 252 21.23 -4.55 -5.34
CA LYS A 252 21.61 -4.18 -6.73
C LYS A 252 20.44 -3.59 -7.50
N GLN A 253 19.21 -4.08 -7.27
CA GLN A 253 18.01 -3.49 -7.86
C GLN A 253 17.74 -2.08 -7.32
N VAL A 254 17.95 -1.85 -6.01
CA VAL A 254 17.87 -0.49 -5.44
C VAL A 254 18.84 0.45 -6.14
N GLN A 255 20.12 0.07 -6.28
CA GLN A 255 21.14 0.90 -6.92
C GLN A 255 20.82 1.21 -8.39
N MET A 256 20.13 0.31 -9.08
CA MET A 256 19.73 0.50 -10.48
C MET A 256 18.54 1.45 -10.62
N LEU A 257 17.53 1.30 -9.75
CA LEU A 257 16.28 2.06 -9.83
C LEU A 257 16.33 3.39 -9.06
N ALA A 258 17.22 3.50 -8.08
CA ALA A 258 17.36 4.65 -7.17
C ALA A 258 18.82 4.82 -6.74
N PRO A 259 19.71 5.24 -7.66
CA PRO A 259 21.14 5.42 -7.37
C PRO A 259 21.41 6.48 -6.28
N ASP A 260 20.45 7.36 -6.03
CA ASP A 260 20.44 8.42 -5.02
C ASP A 260 19.61 8.08 -3.78
N CYS A 261 19.26 6.80 -3.56
CA CYS A 261 18.58 6.34 -2.35
C CYS A 261 19.32 6.82 -1.09
N LEU A 262 18.59 7.43 -0.15
CA LEU A 262 19.16 8.00 1.09
C LEU A 262 19.85 6.96 2.01
N ASP A 263 19.45 5.69 1.94
CA ASP A 263 20.04 4.55 2.70
C ASP A 263 20.34 4.88 4.19
N PRO A 264 19.33 5.23 5.01
CA PRO A 264 19.53 5.59 6.41
C PRO A 264 20.05 4.42 7.27
N SER A 265 19.95 3.18 6.79
CA SER A 265 20.49 2.00 7.47
C SER A 265 21.91 1.64 7.01
N HIS A 266 22.50 2.41 6.10
CA HIS A 266 23.82 2.20 5.53
C HIS A 266 24.03 0.77 4.96
N LEU A 267 22.98 0.20 4.38
CA LEU A 267 23.00 -1.14 3.80
C LEU A 267 24.08 -1.23 2.72
N GLN A 268 24.22 -0.23 1.86
CA GLN A 268 25.23 -0.25 0.81
C GLN A 268 26.63 -0.43 1.39
N SER A 269 27.00 0.39 2.37
CA SER A 269 28.29 0.31 3.05
C SER A 269 28.49 -1.05 3.74
N LEU A 270 27.43 -1.56 4.39
CA LEU A 270 27.47 -2.85 5.08
C LEU A 270 27.78 -4.00 4.11
N PHE A 271 27.07 -4.07 2.99
CA PHE A 271 27.24 -5.14 2.01
C PHE A 271 28.61 -5.07 1.30
N GLU A 272 29.09 -3.88 0.93
CA GLU A 272 30.43 -3.70 0.37
C GLU A 272 31.55 -4.18 1.31
N LYS A 273 31.39 -4.00 2.63
CA LYS A 273 32.34 -4.49 3.63
C LYS A 273 32.32 -6.02 3.73
N MET A 274 31.15 -6.65 3.58
CA MET A 274 31.04 -8.11 3.61
C MET A 274 31.65 -8.75 2.37
N GLU A 275 31.47 -8.16 1.19
CA GLU A 275 32.08 -8.66 -0.05
C GLU A 275 33.61 -8.59 0.02
N ARG A 276 34.16 -7.49 0.53
CA ARG A 276 35.61 -7.34 0.77
C ARG A 276 36.20 -8.34 1.76
N LYS A 277 35.42 -8.84 2.73
CA LYS A 277 35.88 -9.85 3.70
C LYS A 277 35.82 -11.30 3.17
N ARG A 278 35.13 -11.55 2.05
CA ARG A 278 35.05 -12.87 1.42
C ARG A 278 36.12 -13.10 0.35
N HIS A 279 36.82 -12.05 -0.05
CA HIS A 279 37.97 -12.07 -0.95
C HIS A 279 39.27 -11.97 -0.16
#